data_AF-A0AAV8ZPB7-F1
#
_entry.id   AF-A0AAV8ZPB7-F1
#
_cell.length_a   1.000
_cell.length_b   1.000
_cell.length_c   1.000
_cell.angle_alpha   90.00
_cell.angle_beta   90.00
_cell.angle_gamma   90.00
#
_symmetry.space_group_name_H-M   'P 1'
#
loop_
_entity.id
_entity.type
_entity.pdbx_description
1 polymer ?
#
loop_
_entity_poly.entity_id
_entity_poly.type
_entity_poly.pdbx_seq_one_letter_code
_entity_poly.pdbx_strand_id
1 'polypeptide(L)'
;MSINNNENRTGVECVGNRPWTKKCYCLYCFKEVTHFSRHLERNHGEEGAVQEFLAQPLRDPKRKVLLSVLRKQGNYFYAENLNQVRPVRRPKVQVDKSLEHRNENYVPCSNCFGYFKRNFLRRHRRKCPLRSERNTSRENHLSASQLMIICSGNYSKFYDSLRLKKEVFTIMRADKISEAAMSDLLICSYAEGLLGKHKRTQIKTVISNKMRELGRLLLQLKETTNVQRLIDVLKPEFFDTIVAATKVISGYNPNNKTYKSASLALHMGTTLKQVCDTATKNIIKKSPFIQCSQPEETLKNIKRLKELLKNHWNLDVSSLALKKFE
;
A
#
# COMPACT_ATOMS: atom_id res chain seq x y z
N MET A 1 18.78 -3.23 16.94
CA MET A 1 18.93 -4.21 15.83
C MET A 1 18.50 -3.52 14.54
N SER A 2 19.48 -3.18 13.71
CA SER A 2 19.29 -2.45 12.47
C SER A 2 18.57 -3.33 11.45
N ILE A 3 17.35 -2.96 11.07
CA ILE A 3 16.59 -3.68 10.04
C ILE A 3 16.96 -3.06 8.70
N ASN A 4 17.68 -3.84 7.89
CA ASN A 4 17.90 -3.58 6.47
C ASN A 4 16.53 -3.39 5.78
N ASN A 5 16.27 -2.17 5.30
CA ASN A 5 15.23 -1.87 4.31
C ASN A 5 15.66 -2.41 2.94
N ASN A 6 15.85 -3.73 2.84
CA ASN A 6 16.08 -4.38 1.56
C ASN A 6 14.73 -4.57 0.89
N GLU A 7 14.60 -3.98 -0.30
CA GLU A 7 13.52 -4.11 -1.29
C GLU A 7 12.44 -5.17 -0.96
N ASN A 8 11.22 -4.69 -0.70
CA ASN A 8 9.99 -5.47 -0.52
C ASN A 8 9.59 -6.25 -1.79
N ARG A 9 10.39 -7.22 -2.24
CA ARG A 9 10.02 -8.12 -3.32
C ARG A 9 9.45 -9.41 -2.73
N THR A 10 8.12 -9.50 -2.73
CA THR A 10 7.38 -10.65 -2.19
C THR A 10 7.46 -11.89 -3.10
N GLY A 11 8.34 -12.86 -2.85
CA GLY A 11 8.50 -14.04 -3.73
C GLY A 11 7.26 -14.95 -3.81
N VAL A 12 6.93 -15.54 -4.96
CA VAL A 12 5.81 -16.51 -5.08
C VAL A 12 6.31 -17.95 -4.97
N GLU A 13 5.77 -18.72 -4.03
CA GLU A 13 6.16 -20.14 -3.88
C GLU A 13 5.52 -21.03 -4.95
N CYS A 14 6.40 -21.71 -5.69
CA CYS A 14 6.04 -22.75 -6.65
C CYS A 14 5.96 -24.12 -5.95
N VAL A 15 5.21 -25.05 -6.53
CA VAL A 15 5.12 -26.43 -6.02
C VAL A 15 5.95 -27.31 -6.93
N GLY A 16 6.79 -28.17 -6.35
CA GLY A 16 7.50 -29.20 -7.12
C GLY A 16 6.54 -30.24 -7.70
N ASN A 17 7.03 -31.12 -8.57
CA ASN A 17 6.18 -32.11 -9.24
C ASN A 17 5.48 -33.10 -8.30
N ARG A 18 5.86 -33.17 -7.01
CA ARG A 18 5.34 -34.16 -6.05
C ARG A 18 4.26 -33.55 -5.12
N PRO A 19 3.15 -34.26 -4.83
CA PRO A 19 2.02 -33.75 -4.02
C PRO A 19 2.38 -33.25 -2.60
N TRP A 20 3.38 -33.87 -1.96
CA TRP A 20 3.82 -33.54 -0.59
C TRP A 20 4.71 -32.30 -0.50
N THR A 21 5.01 -31.63 -1.62
CA THR A 21 5.76 -30.37 -1.63
C THR A 21 4.91 -29.15 -1.24
N LYS A 22 3.58 -29.31 -1.09
CA LYS A 22 2.69 -28.23 -0.67
C LYS A 22 2.68 -28.04 0.84
N LYS A 23 3.65 -27.27 1.34
CA LYS A 23 3.67 -26.83 2.74
C LYS A 23 2.61 -25.76 3.00
N CYS A 24 1.89 -25.86 4.12
CA CYS A 24 1.06 -24.78 4.67
C CYS A 24 1.77 -24.19 5.88
N TYR A 25 1.54 -22.92 6.17
CA TYR A 25 2.04 -22.32 7.40
C TYR A 25 1.00 -22.43 8.52
N CYS A 26 1.39 -22.88 9.71
CA CYS A 26 0.51 -22.94 10.87
C CYS A 26 0.55 -21.62 11.63
N LEU A 27 -0.62 -21.05 11.95
CA LEU A 27 -0.73 -19.81 12.72
C LEU A 27 -0.45 -19.97 14.21
N TYR A 28 -0.59 -21.19 14.73
CA TYR A 28 -0.50 -21.44 16.18
C TYR A 28 0.94 -21.70 16.61
N CYS A 29 1.66 -22.55 15.87
CA CYS A 29 3.07 -22.87 16.17
C CYS A 29 4.08 -22.21 15.23
N PHE A 30 3.64 -21.42 14.25
CA PHE A 30 4.51 -20.71 13.30
C PHE A 30 5.45 -21.63 12.50
N LYS A 31 5.06 -22.90 12.29
CA LYS A 31 5.82 -23.90 11.54
C LYS A 31 5.20 -24.18 10.17
N GLU A 32 6.05 -24.53 9.22
CA GLU A 32 5.62 -25.06 7.93
C GLU A 32 5.29 -26.55 8.02
N VAL A 33 4.13 -26.97 7.53
CA VAL A 33 3.63 -28.34 7.68
C VAL A 33 3.00 -28.86 6.38
N THR A 34 3.17 -30.14 6.08
CA THR A 34 2.60 -30.80 4.88
C THR A 34 1.22 -31.41 5.17
N HIS A 35 1.07 -32.10 6.30
CA HIS A 35 -0.18 -32.72 6.74
C HIS A 35 -1.00 -31.80 7.66
N PHE A 36 -1.42 -30.65 7.13
CA PHE A 36 -2.02 -29.56 7.92
C PHE A 36 -3.19 -29.96 8.83
N SER A 37 -4.16 -30.77 8.35
CA SER A 37 -5.29 -31.23 9.19
C SER A 37 -4.80 -32.02 10.40
N ARG A 38 -4.01 -33.07 10.15
CA ARG A 38 -3.46 -33.94 11.19
C ARG A 38 -2.56 -33.17 12.16
N HIS A 39 -1.82 -32.19 11.65
CA HIS A 39 -1.00 -31.32 12.48
C HIS A 39 -1.85 -30.51 13.47
N LEU A 40 -2.92 -29.87 13.00
CA LEU A 40 -3.84 -29.12 13.87
C LEU A 40 -4.50 -30.04 14.90
N GLU A 41 -4.99 -31.20 14.46
CA GLU A 41 -5.65 -32.17 15.34
C GLU A 41 -4.75 -32.67 16.49
N ARG A 42 -3.45 -32.86 16.21
CA ARG A 42 -2.51 -33.41 17.21
C ARG A 42 -1.86 -32.37 18.12
N ASN A 43 -1.66 -31.15 17.63
CA ASN A 43 -0.84 -30.15 18.32
C ASN A 43 -1.65 -28.94 18.79
N HIS A 44 -2.87 -28.75 18.26
CA HIS A 44 -3.67 -27.55 18.44
C HIS A 44 -5.16 -27.90 18.65
N GLY A 45 -5.46 -29.06 19.26
CA GLY A 45 -6.82 -29.55 19.47
C GLY A 45 -7.69 -28.67 20.36
N GLU A 46 -7.07 -27.89 21.25
CA GLU A 46 -7.75 -26.97 22.18
C GLU A 46 -8.11 -25.61 21.55
N GLU A 47 -7.62 -25.30 20.36
CA GLU A 47 -7.92 -24.04 19.69
C GLU A 47 -9.37 -24.05 19.20
N GLY A 48 -10.17 -23.02 19.53
CA GLY A 48 -11.60 -23.00 19.22
C GLY A 48 -11.92 -23.20 17.74
N ALA A 49 -11.13 -22.62 16.83
CA ALA A 49 -11.31 -22.81 15.38
C ALA A 49 -10.90 -24.23 14.90
N VAL A 50 -10.05 -24.93 15.66
CA VAL A 50 -9.71 -26.34 15.42
C VAL A 50 -10.83 -27.24 15.90
N GLN A 51 -11.35 -27.00 17.10
CA GLN A 51 -12.53 -27.70 17.65
C GLN A 51 -13.75 -27.57 16.72
N GLU A 52 -13.98 -26.37 16.14
CA GLU A 52 -15.10 -26.13 15.24
C GLU A 52 -15.08 -27.06 14.01
N PHE A 53 -13.92 -27.25 13.37
CA PHE A 53 -13.84 -28.18 12.23
C PHE A 53 -13.79 -29.64 12.67
N LEU A 54 -13.22 -29.94 13.85
CA LEU A 54 -13.19 -31.29 14.41
C LEU A 54 -14.60 -31.81 14.71
N ALA A 55 -15.49 -30.94 15.18
CA ALA A 55 -16.90 -31.24 15.44
C ALA A 55 -17.70 -31.57 14.18
N GLN A 56 -17.24 -31.17 12.99
CA GLN A 56 -17.90 -31.52 11.73
C GLN A 56 -17.52 -32.93 11.27
N PRO A 57 -18.42 -33.74 10.70
CA PRO A 57 -18.09 -35.05 10.15
C PRO A 57 -16.98 -35.01 9.08
N LEU A 58 -16.17 -36.07 8.96
CA LEU A 58 -15.00 -36.12 8.06
C LEU A 58 -15.30 -35.77 6.59
N ARG A 59 -16.50 -36.09 6.11
CA ARG A 59 -16.94 -35.86 4.71
C ARG A 59 -17.76 -34.58 4.52
N ASP A 60 -18.03 -33.84 5.59
CA ASP A 60 -18.85 -32.63 5.53
C ASP A 60 -18.16 -31.52 4.70
N PRO A 61 -18.83 -30.92 3.71
CA PRO A 61 -18.33 -29.74 2.99
C PRO A 61 -17.91 -28.59 3.92
N LYS A 62 -18.62 -28.37 5.03
CA LYS A 62 -18.31 -27.34 6.03
C LYS A 62 -16.94 -27.59 6.68
N ARG A 63 -16.61 -28.84 7.00
CA ARG A 63 -15.27 -29.23 7.51
C ARG A 63 -14.15 -28.78 6.56
N LYS A 64 -14.35 -29.01 5.25
CA LYS A 64 -13.37 -28.62 4.22
C LYS A 64 -13.21 -27.11 4.11
N VAL A 65 -14.31 -26.35 4.26
CA VAL A 65 -14.31 -24.89 4.24
C VAL A 65 -13.52 -24.35 5.44
N LEU A 66 -13.85 -24.77 6.66
CA LEU A 66 -13.16 -24.34 7.90
C LEU A 66 -11.66 -24.61 7.82
N LEU A 67 -11.27 -25.82 7.44
CA LEU A 67 -9.86 -26.17 7.26
C LEU A 67 -9.18 -25.36 6.14
N SER A 68 -9.90 -25.03 5.07
CA SER A 68 -9.38 -24.14 4.02
C SER A 68 -9.18 -22.70 4.51
N VAL A 69 -9.98 -22.22 5.44
CA VAL A 69 -9.85 -20.88 6.03
C VAL A 69 -8.57 -20.82 6.86
N LEU A 70 -8.37 -21.76 7.77
CA LEU A 70 -7.16 -21.86 8.60
C LEU A 70 -5.88 -21.90 7.75
N ARG A 71 -5.88 -22.71 6.68
CA ARG A 71 -4.73 -22.75 5.74
C ARG A 71 -4.44 -21.40 5.10
N LYS A 72 -5.48 -20.65 4.70
CA LYS A 72 -5.33 -19.37 4.02
C LYS A 72 -4.86 -18.30 4.99
N GLN A 73 -5.39 -18.27 6.21
CA GLN A 73 -4.95 -17.35 7.25
C GLN A 73 -3.48 -17.58 7.62
N GLY A 74 -3.05 -18.84 7.78
CA GLY A 74 -1.64 -19.18 7.98
C GLY A 74 -0.74 -18.76 6.83
N ASN A 75 -1.13 -19.07 5.61
CA ASN A 75 -0.39 -18.64 4.44
C ASN A 75 -0.41 -17.11 4.21
N TYR A 76 -1.41 -16.42 4.76
CA TYR A 76 -1.48 -14.96 4.75
C TYR A 76 -0.47 -14.35 5.71
N PHE A 77 -0.46 -14.82 6.96
CA PHE A 77 0.55 -14.44 7.93
C PHE A 77 1.97 -14.75 7.45
N TYR A 78 2.16 -15.90 6.80
CA TYR A 78 3.42 -16.26 6.16
C TYR A 78 3.87 -15.22 5.13
N ALA A 79 2.95 -14.74 4.29
CA ALA A 79 3.26 -13.73 3.29
C ALA A 79 3.61 -12.36 3.90
N GLU A 80 2.93 -11.97 4.98
CA GLU A 80 3.20 -10.71 5.69
C GLU A 80 4.57 -10.72 6.40
N ASN A 81 4.97 -11.85 7.00
CA ASN A 81 6.17 -11.90 7.84
C ASN A 81 7.43 -12.35 7.08
N LEU A 82 7.26 -13.18 6.05
CA LEU A 82 8.39 -13.76 5.31
C LEU A 82 8.48 -13.23 3.87
N ASN A 83 7.64 -12.25 3.51
CA ASN A 83 7.59 -11.68 2.17
C ASN A 83 7.52 -12.79 1.09
N GLN A 84 6.77 -13.85 1.33
CA GLN A 84 6.62 -14.95 0.39
C GLN A 84 5.16 -15.39 0.25
N VAL A 85 4.61 -15.26 -0.95
CA VAL A 85 3.21 -15.53 -1.23
C VAL A 85 2.99 -17.01 -1.57
N ARG A 86 2.04 -17.61 -0.85
CA ARG A 86 1.53 -18.96 -1.10
C ARG A 86 0.12 -18.91 -1.69
N PRO A 87 -0.02 -18.79 -3.02
CA PRO A 87 -1.33 -18.65 -3.63
C PRO A 87 -2.16 -19.92 -3.49
N VAL A 88 -3.49 -19.76 -3.47
CA VAL A 88 -4.44 -20.87 -3.38
C VAL A 88 -4.25 -21.84 -4.55
N ARG A 89 -3.93 -21.31 -5.73
CA ARG A 89 -3.50 -22.08 -6.91
C ARG A 89 -2.03 -21.78 -7.17
N ARG A 90 -1.17 -22.68 -6.69
CA ARG A 90 0.30 -22.56 -6.86
C ARG A 90 0.74 -22.97 -8.27
N PRO A 91 1.63 -22.20 -8.91
CA PRO A 91 2.21 -22.57 -10.20
C PRO A 91 3.06 -23.84 -10.07
N LYS A 92 3.10 -24.66 -11.15
CA LYS A 92 3.75 -25.98 -11.19
C LYS A 92 5.25 -25.94 -11.54
N VAL A 93 5.76 -24.85 -12.10
CA VAL A 93 7.15 -24.73 -12.58
C VAL A 93 7.66 -23.33 -12.26
N GLN A 94 8.94 -23.22 -11.88
CA GLN A 94 9.72 -21.99 -12.01
C GLN A 94 9.82 -21.66 -13.50
N VAL A 95 8.81 -21.02 -14.07
CA VAL A 95 8.87 -20.56 -15.46
C VAL A 95 9.85 -19.39 -15.49
N ASP A 96 11.13 -19.64 -15.72
CA ASP A 96 12.23 -18.67 -15.79
C ASP A 96 12.38 -17.65 -14.64
N LYS A 97 13.61 -17.55 -14.14
CA LYS A 97 14.03 -16.50 -13.19
C LYS A 97 14.00 -15.09 -13.81
N SER A 98 13.81 -14.97 -15.13
CA SER A 98 13.84 -13.70 -15.87
C SER A 98 12.58 -12.82 -15.75
N LEU A 99 11.56 -13.25 -15.01
CA LEU A 99 10.34 -12.45 -14.80
C LEU A 99 10.28 -11.94 -13.36
N GLU A 100 11.03 -10.88 -13.09
CA GLU A 100 11.01 -10.06 -11.87
C GLU A 100 9.62 -9.48 -11.50
N HIS A 101 8.56 -9.80 -12.25
CA HIS A 101 7.24 -9.15 -12.20
C HIS A 101 6.08 -10.10 -11.79
N ARG A 102 6.38 -11.31 -11.29
CA ARG A 102 5.33 -12.26 -10.88
C ARG A 102 4.57 -11.88 -9.60
N ASN A 103 5.14 -11.01 -8.79
CA ASN A 103 4.70 -10.77 -7.40
C ASN A 103 3.50 -9.81 -7.34
N GLU A 104 3.50 -8.77 -8.17
CA GLU A 104 2.43 -7.77 -8.27
C GLU A 104 1.07 -8.37 -8.70
N ASN A 105 1.09 -9.60 -9.22
CA ASN A 105 -0.09 -10.28 -9.76
C ASN A 105 -0.89 -11.08 -8.74
N TYR A 106 -0.38 -11.31 -7.52
CA TYR A 106 -1.11 -12.04 -6.50
C TYR A 106 -1.57 -11.13 -5.36
N VAL A 107 -2.84 -11.24 -5.01
CA VAL A 107 -3.52 -10.34 -4.08
C VAL A 107 -4.43 -11.14 -3.14
N PRO A 108 -4.48 -10.81 -1.83
CA PRO A 108 -5.29 -11.54 -0.86
C PRO A 108 -6.78 -11.19 -1.00
N CYS A 109 -7.65 -12.15 -0.73
CA CYS A 109 -9.07 -11.87 -0.53
C CYS A 109 -9.29 -11.29 0.87
N SER A 110 -9.93 -10.11 0.96
CA SER A 110 -10.29 -9.45 2.22
C SER A 110 -11.16 -10.29 3.17
N ASN A 111 -11.82 -11.33 2.65
CA ASN A 111 -12.76 -12.14 3.44
C ASN A 111 -12.16 -13.47 3.87
N CYS A 112 -11.43 -14.15 2.98
CA CYS A 112 -10.89 -15.49 3.27
C CYS A 112 -9.37 -15.57 3.36
N PHE A 113 -8.66 -14.44 3.26
CA PHE A 113 -7.20 -14.31 3.38
C PHE A 113 -6.39 -15.09 2.31
N GLY A 114 -7.06 -15.79 1.39
CA GLY A 114 -6.39 -16.54 0.34
C GLY A 114 -5.79 -15.62 -0.72
N TYR A 115 -4.57 -15.91 -1.15
CA TYR A 115 -3.92 -15.22 -2.27
C TYR A 115 -4.38 -15.78 -3.62
N PHE A 116 -4.80 -14.89 -4.50
CA PHE A 116 -5.28 -15.20 -5.85
C PHE A 116 -4.61 -14.30 -6.88
N LYS A 117 -4.51 -14.75 -8.13
CA LYS A 117 -4.15 -13.85 -9.23
C LYS A 117 -5.17 -12.70 -9.30
N ARG A 118 -4.75 -11.47 -9.60
CA ARG A 118 -5.63 -10.28 -9.71
C ARG A 118 -6.89 -10.55 -10.55
N ASN A 119 -6.70 -11.11 -11.75
CA ASN A 119 -7.79 -11.45 -12.68
C ASN A 119 -8.71 -12.58 -12.18
N PHE A 120 -8.25 -13.39 -11.22
CA PHE A 120 -9.03 -14.48 -10.62
C PHE A 120 -9.75 -14.05 -9.35
N LEU A 121 -9.23 -13.07 -8.61
CA LEU A 121 -9.85 -12.58 -7.36
C LEU A 121 -11.31 -12.13 -7.59
N ARG A 122 -11.58 -11.45 -8.72
CA ARG A 122 -12.94 -11.06 -9.14
C ARG A 122 -13.91 -12.25 -9.20
N ARG A 123 -13.46 -13.36 -9.79
CA ARG A 123 -14.27 -14.59 -9.93
C ARG A 123 -14.43 -15.29 -8.59
N HIS A 124 -13.35 -15.35 -7.81
CA HIS A 124 -13.36 -15.95 -6.47
C HIS A 124 -14.36 -15.26 -5.55
N ARG A 125 -14.38 -13.92 -5.50
CA ARG A 125 -15.25 -13.15 -4.60
C ARG A 125 -16.73 -13.54 -4.71
N ARG A 126 -17.22 -13.83 -5.92
CA ARG A 126 -18.62 -14.24 -6.15
C ARG A 126 -18.98 -15.57 -5.49
N LYS A 127 -17.99 -16.43 -5.26
CA LYS A 127 -18.12 -17.77 -4.68
C LYS A 127 -17.32 -17.91 -3.37
N CYS A 128 -16.91 -16.79 -2.76
CA CYS A 128 -16.11 -16.83 -1.55
C CYS A 128 -17.00 -17.32 -0.39
N PRO A 129 -16.65 -18.43 0.29
CA PRO A 129 -17.49 -18.98 1.36
C PRO A 129 -17.65 -18.04 2.57
N LEU A 130 -16.69 -17.13 2.77
CA LEU A 130 -16.67 -16.18 3.89
C LEU A 130 -17.16 -14.78 3.50
N ARG A 131 -17.84 -14.64 2.36
CA ARG A 131 -18.40 -13.36 1.96
C ARG A 131 -19.66 -13.07 2.77
N SER A 132 -19.65 -12.00 3.57
CA SER A 132 -20.86 -11.42 4.16
C SER A 132 -21.82 -10.93 3.07
N GLU A 133 -23.10 -10.81 3.41
CA GLU A 133 -24.21 -10.61 2.47
C GLU A 133 -23.99 -9.53 1.41
N ARG A 134 -24.70 -9.70 0.30
CA ARG A 134 -24.50 -9.04 -1.00
C ARG A 134 -24.63 -7.51 -0.89
N ASN A 135 -23.57 -6.82 -0.48
CA ASN A 135 -23.44 -5.38 -0.76
C ASN A 135 -23.65 -5.17 -2.27
N THR A 136 -24.72 -4.45 -2.59
CA THR A 136 -25.19 -4.09 -3.94
C THR A 136 -24.26 -3.07 -4.61
N SER A 137 -23.38 -2.43 -3.84
CA SER A 137 -22.39 -1.50 -4.35
C SER A 137 -21.28 -2.24 -5.10
N ARG A 138 -20.74 -1.61 -6.16
CA ARG A 138 -19.53 -2.04 -6.88
C ARG A 138 -18.30 -1.90 -5.98
N GLU A 139 -18.23 -2.64 -4.88
CA GLU A 139 -17.06 -2.70 -4.03
C GLU A 139 -15.86 -3.17 -4.87
N ASN A 140 -14.83 -2.31 -4.96
CA ASN A 140 -13.61 -2.61 -5.71
C ASN A 140 -12.77 -3.62 -4.91
N HIS A 141 -12.98 -4.91 -5.17
CA HIS A 141 -12.27 -6.02 -4.53
C HIS A 141 -10.74 -5.91 -4.58
N LEU A 142 -10.17 -5.33 -5.64
CA LEU A 142 -8.74 -5.04 -5.71
C LEU A 142 -8.34 -3.92 -4.74
N SER A 143 -9.16 -2.88 -4.58
CA SER A 143 -8.92 -1.81 -3.61
C SER A 143 -9.00 -2.33 -2.18
N ALA A 144 -9.98 -3.18 -1.86
CA ALA A 144 -10.08 -3.84 -0.56
C ALA A 144 -8.85 -4.72 -0.26
N SER A 145 -8.37 -5.43 -1.28
CA SER A 145 -7.16 -6.26 -1.18
C SER A 145 -5.89 -5.43 -0.97
N GLN A 146 -5.73 -4.34 -1.72
CA GLN A 146 -4.61 -3.41 -1.56
C GLN A 146 -4.63 -2.75 -0.19
N LEU A 147 -5.81 -2.34 0.29
CA LEU A 147 -5.98 -1.77 1.62
C LEU A 147 -5.57 -2.75 2.72
N MET A 148 -5.96 -4.02 2.58
CA MET A 148 -5.59 -5.09 3.50
C MET A 148 -4.07 -5.25 3.59
N ILE A 149 -3.36 -5.24 2.45
CA ILE A 149 -1.90 -5.32 2.41
C ILE A 149 -1.27 -4.08 3.08
N ILE A 150 -1.66 -2.87 2.64
CA ILE A 150 -1.00 -1.62 3.07
C ILE A 150 -1.22 -1.35 4.56
N CYS A 151 -2.43 -1.61 5.06
CA CYS A 151 -2.78 -1.33 6.46
C CYS A 151 -2.39 -2.44 7.44
N SER A 152 -1.67 -3.47 6.98
CA SER A 152 -1.18 -4.55 7.82
C SER A 152 0.22 -4.28 8.38
N GLY A 153 0.71 -5.17 9.25
CA GLY A 153 2.09 -5.14 9.74
C GLY A 153 2.40 -4.02 10.75
N ASN A 154 3.65 -3.54 10.71
CA ASN A 154 4.24 -2.65 11.72
C ASN A 154 3.52 -1.30 11.86
N TYR A 155 2.85 -0.83 10.80
CA TYR A 155 2.12 0.44 10.79
C TYR A 155 0.60 0.26 10.94
N SER A 156 0.11 -0.95 11.25
CA SER A 156 -1.32 -1.22 11.46
C SER A 156 -1.98 -0.23 12.44
N LYS A 157 -1.34 0.00 13.59
CA LYS A 157 -1.78 0.98 14.60
C LYS A 157 -1.88 2.41 14.06
N PHE A 158 -0.97 2.82 13.18
CA PHE A 158 -1.05 4.12 12.51
C PHE A 158 -2.32 4.18 11.68
N TYR A 159 -2.53 3.22 10.78
CA TYR A 159 -3.70 3.23 9.89
C TYR A 159 -5.03 3.07 10.61
N ASP A 160 -5.08 2.30 11.70
CA ASP A 160 -6.29 2.14 12.51
C ASP A 160 -6.71 3.43 13.23
N SER A 161 -5.75 4.32 13.49
CA SER A 161 -6.03 5.64 14.07
C SER A 161 -6.59 6.66 13.06
N LEU A 162 -6.48 6.39 11.75
CA LEU A 162 -6.84 7.34 10.70
C LEU A 162 -8.27 7.17 10.22
N ARG A 163 -9.00 8.28 10.07
CA ARG A 163 -10.30 8.28 9.37
C ARG A 163 -10.14 7.95 7.89
N LEU A 164 -8.98 8.28 7.29
CA LEU A 164 -8.64 7.95 5.91
C LEU A 164 -8.91 6.48 5.54
N LYS A 165 -8.60 5.54 6.45
CA LYS A 165 -8.76 4.10 6.21
C LYS A 165 -10.19 3.73 5.82
N LYS A 166 -11.19 4.35 6.45
CA LYS A 166 -12.62 4.10 6.21
C LYS A 166 -13.20 5.01 5.12
N GLU A 167 -12.72 6.25 5.05
CA GLU A 167 -13.38 7.29 4.26
C GLU A 167 -12.77 7.54 2.87
N VAL A 168 -11.45 7.42 2.72
CA VAL A 168 -10.74 7.82 1.49
C VAL A 168 -10.10 6.63 0.80
N PHE A 169 -9.43 5.73 1.54
CA PHE A 169 -8.73 4.60 0.91
C PHE A 169 -9.69 3.64 0.20
N THR A 170 -10.93 3.54 0.66
CA THR A 170 -11.98 2.70 0.08
C THR A 170 -12.39 3.12 -1.33
N ILE A 171 -12.23 4.39 -1.68
CA ILE A 171 -12.54 4.94 -3.01
C ILE A 171 -11.33 5.05 -3.94
N MET A 172 -10.11 4.80 -3.41
CA MET A 172 -8.89 4.82 -4.21
C MET A 172 -8.78 3.56 -5.07
N ARG A 173 -8.37 3.73 -6.34
CA ARG A 173 -8.16 2.62 -7.27
C ARG A 173 -6.96 1.79 -6.81
N ALA A 174 -7.02 0.48 -7.02
CA ALA A 174 -5.87 -0.38 -6.82
C ALA A 174 -4.85 -0.25 -7.97
N ASP A 175 -3.95 0.71 -7.86
CA ASP A 175 -2.82 0.95 -8.75
C ASP A 175 -1.57 1.40 -7.99
N LYS A 176 -0.42 1.42 -8.68
CA LYS A 176 0.90 1.78 -8.10
C LYS A 176 0.91 3.19 -7.49
N ILE A 177 0.15 4.13 -8.06
CA ILE A 177 0.08 5.51 -7.57
C ILE A 177 -0.63 5.54 -6.22
N SER A 178 -1.79 4.90 -6.13
CA SER A 178 -2.55 4.80 -4.89
C SER A 178 -1.81 3.96 -3.85
N GLU A 179 -1.05 2.96 -4.25
CA GLU A 179 -0.17 2.18 -3.36
C GLU A 179 0.94 3.04 -2.76
N ALA A 180 1.67 3.79 -3.60
CA ALA A 180 2.72 4.70 -3.14
C ALA A 180 2.16 5.79 -2.21
N ALA A 181 1.00 6.36 -2.56
CA ALA A 181 0.36 7.40 -1.76
C ALA A 181 -0.14 6.88 -0.39
N MET A 182 -0.75 5.70 -0.34
CA MET A 182 -1.28 5.14 0.91
C MET A 182 -0.19 4.54 1.80
N SER A 183 0.94 4.11 1.22
CA SER A 183 2.05 3.52 1.99
C SER A 183 2.96 4.56 2.65
N ASP A 184 2.95 5.81 2.16
CA ASP A 184 3.74 6.89 2.74
C ASP A 184 3.03 7.54 3.93
N LEU A 185 3.63 7.43 5.12
CA LEU A 185 3.05 7.90 6.38
C LEU A 185 2.89 9.42 6.43
N LEU A 186 3.75 10.18 5.73
CA LEU A 186 3.67 11.63 5.67
C LEU A 186 2.54 12.07 4.74
N ILE A 187 2.38 11.43 3.58
CA ILE A 187 1.23 11.66 2.69
C ILE A 187 -0.08 11.36 3.42
N CYS A 188 -0.15 10.23 4.14
CA CYS A 188 -1.31 9.88 4.96
C CYS A 188 -1.58 10.91 6.06
N SER A 189 -0.56 11.37 6.77
CA SER A 189 -0.71 12.40 7.81
C SER A 189 -1.21 13.74 7.24
N TYR A 190 -0.74 14.11 6.05
CA TYR A 190 -1.19 15.30 5.33
C TYR A 190 -2.68 15.20 4.97
N ALA A 191 -3.07 14.07 4.40
CA ALA A 191 -4.45 13.81 3.99
C ALA A 191 -5.42 13.72 5.17
N GLU A 192 -5.01 13.16 6.32
CA GLU A 192 -5.82 13.15 7.55
C GLU A 192 -6.04 14.57 8.06
N GLY A 193 -5.01 15.42 7.99
CA GLY A 193 -5.11 16.84 8.31
C GLY A 193 -6.11 17.59 7.41
N LEU A 194 -6.23 17.23 6.13
CA LEU A 194 -7.24 17.79 5.23
C LEU A 194 -8.65 17.31 5.56
N LEU A 195 -8.83 16.04 5.95
CA LEU A 195 -10.12 15.53 6.40
C LEU A 195 -10.64 16.29 7.63
N GLY A 196 -9.75 16.67 8.56
CA GLY A 196 -10.13 17.42 9.76
C GLY A 196 -10.68 18.83 9.46
N LYS A 197 -10.34 19.43 8.31
CA LYS A 197 -10.73 20.80 7.97
C LYS A 197 -12.13 20.92 7.35
N HIS A 198 -12.70 19.83 6.86
CA HIS A 198 -13.90 19.88 6.03
C HIS A 198 -14.94 18.83 6.43
N LYS A 199 -16.20 19.24 6.60
CA LYS A 199 -17.33 18.35 6.92
C LYS A 199 -18.03 17.74 5.68
N ARG A 200 -17.69 18.21 4.47
CA ARG A 200 -18.41 17.84 3.22
C ARG A 200 -17.95 16.51 2.66
N THR A 201 -18.87 15.67 2.18
CA THR A 201 -18.58 14.35 1.58
C THR A 201 -17.70 14.41 0.33
N GLN A 202 -17.87 15.44 -0.52
CA GLN A 202 -17.08 15.61 -1.75
C GLN A 202 -15.57 15.84 -1.49
N ILE A 203 -15.19 16.21 -0.25
CA ILE A 203 -13.77 16.38 0.08
C ILE A 203 -12.98 15.08 -0.06
N LYS A 204 -13.63 13.92 0.09
CA LYS A 204 -12.98 12.61 -0.01
C LYS A 204 -12.33 12.42 -1.39
N THR A 205 -13.03 12.81 -2.45
CA THR A 205 -12.51 12.75 -3.83
C THR A 205 -11.36 13.73 -4.03
N VAL A 206 -11.46 14.95 -3.48
CA VAL A 206 -10.39 15.96 -3.56
C VAL A 206 -9.13 15.48 -2.84
N ILE A 207 -9.29 14.92 -1.64
CA ILE A 207 -8.17 14.37 -0.85
C ILE A 207 -7.54 13.17 -1.55
N SER A 208 -8.36 12.26 -2.09
CA SER A 208 -7.88 11.15 -2.93
C SER A 208 -7.04 11.64 -4.11
N ASN A 209 -7.49 12.68 -4.82
CA ASN A 209 -6.72 13.27 -5.91
C ASN A 209 -5.39 13.85 -5.44
N LYS A 210 -5.38 14.64 -4.35
CA LYS A 210 -4.17 15.21 -3.77
C LYS A 210 -3.17 14.15 -3.31
N MET A 211 -3.66 13.10 -2.67
CA MET A 211 -2.83 11.95 -2.30
C MET A 211 -2.21 11.30 -3.53
N ARG A 212 -2.98 11.10 -4.60
CA ARG A 212 -2.48 10.49 -5.84
C ARG A 212 -1.51 11.38 -6.59
N GLU A 213 -1.67 12.71 -6.54
CA GLU A 213 -0.70 13.66 -7.09
C GLU A 213 0.64 13.56 -6.36
N LEU A 214 0.64 13.52 -5.03
CA LEU A 214 1.83 13.26 -4.23
C LEU A 214 2.41 11.86 -4.47
N GLY A 215 1.56 10.84 -4.66
CA GLY A 215 1.99 9.49 -5.02
C GLY A 215 2.71 9.44 -6.38
N ARG A 216 2.21 10.17 -7.38
CA ARG A 216 2.90 10.30 -8.69
C ARG A 216 4.25 10.99 -8.54
N LEU A 217 4.29 12.09 -7.77
CA LEU A 217 5.53 12.81 -7.50
C LEU A 217 6.56 11.89 -6.81
N LEU A 218 6.13 11.14 -5.79
CA LEU A 218 7.01 10.23 -5.06
C LEU A 218 7.55 9.11 -5.95
N LEU A 219 6.71 8.51 -6.81
CA LEU A 219 7.16 7.51 -7.78
C LEU A 219 8.19 8.10 -8.76
N GLN A 220 7.94 9.31 -9.29
CA GLN A 220 8.89 9.97 -10.17
C GLN A 220 10.22 10.26 -9.47
N LEU A 221 10.17 10.72 -8.22
CA LEU A 221 11.38 11.00 -7.43
C LEU A 221 12.18 9.72 -7.16
N LYS A 222 11.52 8.59 -6.89
CA LYS A 222 12.15 7.27 -6.72
C LYS A 222 12.88 6.77 -7.96
N GLU A 223 12.41 7.12 -9.15
CA GLU A 223 13.07 6.76 -10.40
C GLU A 223 14.34 7.60 -10.62
N THR A 224 14.30 8.87 -10.25
CA THR A 224 15.41 9.81 -10.47
C THR A 224 16.43 9.88 -9.32
N THR A 225 16.06 9.37 -8.13
CA THR A 225 16.86 9.47 -6.90
C THR A 225 16.67 8.23 -6.05
N ASN A 226 17.59 7.95 -5.12
CA ASN A 226 17.50 6.78 -4.24
C ASN A 226 16.62 6.98 -2.98
N VAL A 227 15.65 7.90 -3.03
CA VAL A 227 14.78 8.22 -1.90
C VAL A 227 13.63 7.23 -1.78
N GLN A 228 13.15 6.96 -0.56
CA GLN A 228 12.08 5.97 -0.35
C GLN A 228 10.76 6.58 0.14
N ARG A 229 10.83 7.67 0.90
CA ARG A 229 9.67 8.34 1.49
C ARG A 229 9.68 9.81 1.11
N LEU A 230 8.51 10.42 1.12
CA LEU A 230 8.37 11.84 0.80
C LEU A 230 9.13 12.74 1.78
N ILE A 231 9.29 12.32 3.04
CA ILE A 231 10.07 13.08 4.02
C ILE A 231 11.56 13.17 3.66
N ASP A 232 12.10 12.20 2.93
CA ASP A 232 13.53 12.12 2.61
C ASP A 232 13.95 13.21 1.61
N VAL A 233 13.00 13.69 0.78
CA VAL A 233 13.21 14.78 -0.19
C VAL A 233 12.88 16.17 0.35
N LEU A 234 12.44 16.30 1.62
CA LEU A 234 12.12 17.61 2.19
C LEU A 234 13.38 18.38 2.62
N LYS A 235 14.32 18.55 1.69
CA LYS A 235 15.57 19.28 1.87
C LYS A 235 15.83 20.21 0.67
N PRO A 236 16.55 21.33 0.88
CA PRO A 236 16.81 22.31 -0.18
C PRO A 236 17.51 21.72 -1.40
N GLU A 237 18.39 20.74 -1.20
CA GLU A 237 19.19 20.13 -2.27
C GLU A 237 18.32 19.36 -3.28
N PHE A 238 17.09 19.00 -2.89
CA PHE A 238 16.13 18.33 -3.77
C PHE A 238 15.18 19.30 -4.48
N PHE A 239 15.31 20.62 -4.30
CA PHE A 239 14.37 21.58 -4.90
C PHE A 239 14.28 21.43 -6.42
N ASP A 240 15.41 21.44 -7.12
CA ASP A 240 15.45 21.32 -8.58
C ASP A 240 14.93 19.95 -9.05
N THR A 241 15.24 18.89 -8.32
CA THR A 241 14.72 17.54 -8.56
C THR A 241 13.20 17.50 -8.42
N ILE A 242 12.63 18.16 -7.40
CA ILE A 242 11.18 18.27 -7.20
C ILE A 242 10.53 19.05 -8.34
N VAL A 243 11.15 20.14 -8.79
CA VAL A 243 10.68 20.93 -9.93
C VAL A 243 10.68 20.08 -11.21
N ALA A 244 11.79 19.38 -11.49
CA ALA A 244 11.91 18.51 -12.65
C ALA A 244 10.87 17.37 -12.60
N ALA A 245 10.75 16.67 -11.47
CA ALA A 245 9.76 15.62 -11.28
C ALA A 245 8.33 16.15 -11.45
N THR A 246 8.05 17.36 -10.97
CA THR A 246 6.74 18.01 -11.14
C THR A 246 6.44 18.30 -12.61
N LYS A 247 7.43 18.80 -13.37
CA LYS A 247 7.30 19.03 -14.82
C LYS A 247 6.97 17.73 -15.57
N VAL A 248 7.60 16.63 -15.20
CA VAL A 248 7.33 15.32 -15.80
C VAL A 248 5.90 14.87 -15.51
N ILE A 249 5.46 14.85 -14.24
CA ILE A 249 4.12 14.33 -13.88
C ILE A 249 2.97 15.24 -14.37
N SER A 250 3.25 16.51 -14.64
CA SER A 250 2.29 17.46 -15.23
C SER A 250 2.32 17.46 -16.77
N GLY A 251 3.20 16.67 -17.38
CA GLY A 251 3.32 16.52 -18.83
C GLY A 251 3.83 17.77 -19.51
N TYR A 252 4.86 18.41 -18.95
CA TYR A 252 5.54 19.54 -19.56
C TYR A 252 6.18 19.16 -20.89
N ASN A 253 5.96 19.97 -21.93
CA ASN A 253 6.61 19.83 -23.22
C ASN A 253 7.60 21.00 -23.41
N PRO A 254 8.90 20.74 -23.54
CA PRO A 254 9.91 21.79 -23.65
C PRO A 254 9.83 22.56 -24.97
N ASN A 255 9.33 21.94 -26.05
CA ASN A 255 9.29 22.56 -27.38
C ASN A 255 8.26 23.69 -27.45
N ASN A 256 7.07 23.48 -26.89
CA ASN A 256 5.99 24.45 -26.89
C ASN A 256 5.83 25.18 -25.53
N LYS A 257 6.62 24.81 -24.51
CA LYS A 257 6.57 25.36 -23.14
C LYS A 257 5.19 25.26 -22.49
N THR A 258 4.45 24.18 -22.76
CA THR A 258 3.09 23.94 -22.21
C THR A 258 3.03 22.72 -21.31
N TYR A 259 1.96 22.64 -20.51
CA TYR A 259 1.67 21.50 -19.65
C TYR A 259 0.37 20.81 -20.07
N LYS A 260 0.38 19.47 -20.11
CA LYS A 260 -0.85 18.68 -20.23
C LYS A 260 -1.80 18.90 -19.04
N SER A 261 -1.24 19.07 -17.85
CA SER A 261 -2.00 19.40 -16.63
C SER A 261 -1.41 20.65 -15.96
N ALA A 262 -1.77 21.82 -16.50
CA ALA A 262 -1.37 23.11 -15.95
C ALA A 262 -1.85 23.30 -14.49
N SER A 263 -3.06 22.81 -14.18
CA SER A 263 -3.60 22.88 -12.82
C SER A 263 -2.70 22.16 -11.82
N LEU A 264 -2.21 20.96 -12.14
CA LEU A 264 -1.28 20.18 -11.31
C LEU A 264 0.01 20.94 -11.03
N ALA A 265 0.63 21.47 -12.08
CA ALA A 265 1.87 22.24 -11.98
C ALA A 265 1.70 23.44 -11.01
N LEU A 266 0.57 24.15 -11.10
CA LEU A 266 0.28 25.31 -10.27
C LEU A 266 0.10 24.96 -8.79
N HIS A 267 -0.74 23.98 -8.47
CA HIS A 267 -1.10 23.72 -7.08
C HIS A 267 -0.14 22.77 -6.35
N MET A 268 0.80 22.13 -7.06
CA MET A 268 1.78 21.23 -6.44
C MET A 268 2.68 21.97 -5.45
N GLY A 269 3.18 23.16 -5.78
CA GLY A 269 3.99 23.96 -4.86
C GLY A 269 3.24 24.32 -3.56
N THR A 270 1.96 24.67 -3.67
CA THR A 270 1.10 24.90 -2.50
C THR A 270 0.90 23.63 -1.68
N THR A 271 0.71 22.48 -2.35
CA THR A 271 0.54 21.19 -1.69
C THR A 271 1.81 20.78 -0.95
N LEU A 272 2.99 20.93 -1.55
CA LEU A 272 4.29 20.65 -0.93
C LEU A 272 4.58 21.55 0.29
N LYS A 273 4.20 22.83 0.25
CA LYS A 273 4.31 23.71 1.42
C LYS A 273 3.46 23.20 2.59
N GLN A 274 2.26 22.68 2.32
CA GLN A 274 1.40 22.10 3.37
C GLN A 274 1.95 20.75 3.88
N VAL A 275 2.60 19.97 3.01
CA VAL A 275 3.32 18.75 3.40
C VAL A 275 4.48 19.11 4.33
N CYS A 276 5.26 20.16 4.03
CA CYS A 276 6.30 20.68 4.91
C CYS A 276 5.75 21.04 6.29
N ASP A 277 4.61 21.74 6.35
CA ASP A 277 3.95 22.08 7.62
C ASP A 277 3.50 20.83 8.39
N THR A 278 3.02 19.82 7.67
CA THR A 278 2.62 18.53 8.27
C THR A 278 3.83 17.79 8.83
N ALA A 279 4.94 17.75 8.10
CA ALA A 279 6.19 17.13 8.55
C ALA A 279 6.72 17.83 9.80
N THR A 280 6.84 19.16 9.76
CA THR A 280 7.25 19.99 10.90
C THR A 280 6.39 19.72 12.14
N LYS A 281 5.06 19.71 11.99
CA LYS A 281 4.13 19.40 13.09
C LYS A 281 4.39 18.01 13.68
N ASN A 282 4.58 16.99 12.85
CA ASN A 282 4.80 15.62 13.31
C ASN A 282 6.13 15.45 14.04
N ILE A 283 7.19 16.10 13.55
CA ILE A 283 8.52 16.08 14.17
C ILE A 283 8.48 16.79 15.54
N ILE A 284 7.90 17.99 15.61
CA ILE A 284 7.80 18.76 16.87
C ILE A 284 6.95 18.00 17.90
N LYS A 285 5.85 17.39 17.47
CA LYS A 285 5.00 16.56 18.35
C LYS A 285 5.61 15.21 18.72
N LYS A 286 6.80 14.88 18.21
CA LYS A 286 7.47 13.59 18.41
C LYS A 286 6.54 12.42 18.06
N SER A 287 5.88 12.50 16.91
CA SER A 287 4.99 11.45 16.43
C SER A 287 5.72 10.11 16.40
N PRO A 288 5.15 9.03 16.96
CA PRO A 288 5.83 7.73 17.03
C PRO A 288 6.04 7.12 15.63
N PHE A 289 5.31 7.59 14.62
CA PHE A 289 5.33 7.02 13.26
C PHE A 289 6.25 7.76 12.29
N ILE A 290 6.43 9.07 12.47
CA ILE A 290 7.29 9.90 11.62
C ILE A 290 8.54 10.25 12.43
N GLN A 291 9.49 9.32 12.41
CA GLN A 291 10.77 9.45 13.11
C GLN A 291 11.86 9.95 12.16
N CYS A 292 12.76 10.78 12.69
CA CYS A 292 13.95 11.27 12.02
C CYS A 292 15.14 11.22 12.99
N SER A 293 16.31 10.86 12.49
CA SER A 293 17.51 10.69 13.33
C SER A 293 18.03 12.01 13.90
N GLN A 294 17.88 13.11 13.14
CA GLN A 294 18.32 14.46 13.51
C GLN A 294 17.16 15.45 13.37
N PRO A 295 16.28 15.57 14.37
CA PRO A 295 15.08 16.40 14.29
C PRO A 295 15.36 17.87 13.98
N GLU A 296 16.35 18.49 14.62
CA GLU A 296 16.65 19.91 14.45
C GLU A 296 17.16 20.24 13.03
N GLU A 297 18.08 19.43 12.52
CA GLU A 297 18.58 19.56 11.15
C GLU A 297 17.47 19.32 10.14
N THR A 298 16.64 18.29 10.36
CA THR A 298 15.49 18.00 9.50
C THR A 298 14.52 19.17 9.46
N LEU A 299 14.20 19.78 10.61
CA LEU A 299 13.34 20.97 10.69
C LEU A 299 13.95 22.17 9.95
N LYS A 300 15.27 22.39 10.08
CA LYS A 300 16.00 23.45 9.36
C LYS A 300 15.92 23.25 7.85
N ASN A 301 16.11 22.02 7.38
CA ASN A 301 16.04 21.66 5.96
C ASN A 301 14.63 21.83 5.40
N ILE A 302 13.61 21.36 6.12
CA ILE A 302 12.19 21.55 5.74
C ILE A 302 11.88 23.05 5.63
N LYS A 303 12.32 23.87 6.59
CA LYS A 303 12.09 25.32 6.57
C LYS A 303 12.70 25.98 5.34
N ARG A 304 13.98 25.69 5.06
CA ARG A 304 14.70 26.22 3.89
C ARG A 304 14.06 25.78 2.57
N LEU A 305 13.68 24.51 2.43
CA LEU A 305 12.96 24.05 1.23
C LEU A 305 11.62 24.77 1.09
N LYS A 306 10.87 24.95 2.18
CA LYS A 306 9.59 25.66 2.16
C LYS A 306 9.75 27.12 1.68
N GLU A 307 10.84 27.78 2.04
CA GLU A 307 11.20 29.12 1.55
C GLU A 307 11.48 29.10 0.04
N LEU A 308 12.23 28.12 -0.47
CA LEU A 308 12.44 27.94 -1.92
C LEU A 308 11.11 27.72 -2.67
N LEU A 309 10.26 26.84 -2.16
CA LEU A 309 8.92 26.59 -2.71
C LEU A 309 8.01 27.84 -2.67
N LYS A 310 8.23 28.75 -1.72
CA LYS A 310 7.48 30.00 -1.65
C LYS A 310 7.98 31.02 -2.68
N ASN A 311 9.30 31.15 -2.82
CA ASN A 311 9.91 32.25 -3.54
C ASN A 311 10.16 31.93 -5.02
N HIS A 312 10.51 30.68 -5.35
CA HIS A 312 11.00 30.31 -6.68
C HIS A 312 10.01 29.47 -7.50
N TRP A 313 9.05 28.81 -6.87
CA TRP A 313 8.09 27.93 -7.57
C TRP A 313 7.34 28.63 -8.71
N ASN A 314 6.99 29.90 -8.52
CA ASN A 314 6.28 30.65 -9.55
C ASN A 314 7.11 30.87 -10.81
N LEU A 315 8.42 31.10 -10.65
CA LEU A 315 9.33 31.31 -11.77
C LEU A 315 9.57 30.00 -12.51
N ASP A 316 9.86 28.93 -11.77
CA ASP A 316 10.34 27.67 -12.35
C ASP A 316 9.22 26.79 -12.91
N VAL A 317 7.97 26.97 -12.44
CA VAL A 317 6.83 26.12 -12.78
C VAL A 317 5.59 26.94 -13.16
N SER A 318 5.07 27.79 -12.26
CA SER A 318 3.73 28.40 -12.42
C SER A 318 3.62 29.36 -13.60
N SER A 319 4.68 30.12 -13.91
CA SER A 319 4.71 31.16 -14.94
C SER A 319 4.34 30.61 -16.32
N LEU A 320 4.77 29.40 -16.64
CA LEU A 320 4.47 28.70 -17.88
C LEU A 320 3.11 27.99 -17.85
N ALA A 321 2.63 27.60 -16.66
CA ALA A 321 1.33 26.95 -16.51
C ALA A 321 0.14 27.93 -16.60
N LEU A 322 0.35 29.23 -16.33
CA LEU A 322 -0.70 30.25 -16.45
C LEU A 322 -0.89 30.78 -17.88
N LYS A 323 0.03 30.49 -18.80
CA LYS A 323 -0.11 30.87 -20.22
C LYS A 323 -1.15 29.96 -20.88
N LYS A 324 -2.41 30.41 -20.89
CA LYS A 324 -3.41 29.89 -21.83
C LYS A 324 -3.01 30.39 -23.21
N PHE A 325 -2.72 29.48 -24.12
CA PHE A 325 -2.65 29.80 -25.54
C PHE A 325 -4.08 29.65 -26.08
N GLU A 326 -4.57 30.71 -26.71
CA GLU A 326 -5.82 30.74 -27.48
C GLU A 326 -5.76 29.77 -28.67
#